data_AF-A0A932SM46-F1
#
_entry.id   AF-A0A932SM46-F1
#
_cell.length_a   1.000
_cell.length_b   1.000
_cell.length_c   1.000
_cell.angle_alpha   90.00
_cell.angle_beta   90.00
_cell.angle_gamma   90.00
#
_symmetry.space_group_name_H-M   'P 1'
#
loop_
_entity.id
_entity.type
_entity.pdbx_description
1 polymer ?
#
loop_
_entity_poly.entity_id
_entity_poly.type
_entity_poly.pdbx_seq_one_letter_code
_entity_poly.pdbx_strand_id
1 'polypeptide(L)'
;MATFVLIHGAYQGGWIWKPVAARLRAGGHLVHAPTLDGCAERQGQVRPGITVTTHAEEVARLLFYEDLSEVVLVGTSAGGMVIGKAAELAPERIARLVFVDALALLPGERIEDIVNRPAPETTALTTGPSRADAEQRMFADLDPALRAWALARYTMHPIAVMNAPMVPTTFWERAWPATVIRCRASRNPPEAHQRRTAERLKAAYVEMETGHYPMLSQPDELVRLLGH
;
A
#
# COMPACT_ATOMS: atom_id res chain seq x y z
N MET A 1 -15.08 -17.04 6.56
CA MET A 1 -13.85 -16.58 7.23
C MET A 1 -12.76 -16.49 6.17
N ALA A 2 -11.96 -15.43 6.18
CA ALA A 2 -10.86 -15.22 5.23
C ALA A 2 -9.67 -14.61 5.97
N THR A 3 -8.47 -14.72 5.40
CA THR A 3 -7.23 -14.16 5.95
C THR A 3 -6.81 -12.94 5.14
N PHE A 4 -6.68 -11.79 5.80
CA PHE A 4 -6.25 -10.54 5.18
C PHE A 4 -4.87 -10.14 5.69
N VAL A 5 -4.00 -9.72 4.76
CA VAL A 5 -2.75 -9.05 5.09
C VAL A 5 -2.77 -7.68 4.42
N LEU A 6 -2.76 -6.61 5.22
CA LEU A 6 -2.97 -5.23 4.79
C LEU A 6 -1.65 -4.45 4.84
N ILE A 7 -1.12 -4.08 3.68
CA ILE A 7 0.18 -3.43 3.51
C ILE A 7 -0.01 -1.94 3.24
N HIS A 8 0.57 -1.11 4.11
CA HIS A 8 0.46 0.34 4.04
C HIS A 8 1.30 0.95 2.91
N GLY A 9 1.01 2.20 2.57
CA GLY A 9 1.74 2.97 1.58
C GLY A 9 2.94 3.73 2.15
N ALA A 10 3.49 4.61 1.32
CA ALA A 10 4.53 5.53 1.75
C ALA A 10 4.04 6.42 2.90
N TYR A 11 4.96 6.77 3.80
CA TYR A 11 4.75 7.69 4.92
C TYR A 11 3.77 7.25 6.02
N GLN A 12 3.36 5.99 5.97
CA GLN A 12 2.37 5.38 6.86
C GLN A 12 3.01 4.24 7.67
N GLY A 13 2.20 3.60 8.50
CA GLY A 13 2.46 2.30 9.12
C GLY A 13 1.18 1.47 9.11
N GLY A 14 1.20 0.31 9.76
CA GLY A 14 0.02 -0.55 9.91
C GLY A 14 -1.18 0.16 10.55
N TRP A 15 -0.92 1.26 11.28
CA TRP A 15 -1.95 2.12 11.86
C TRP A 15 -2.98 2.65 10.86
N ILE A 16 -2.63 2.84 9.58
CA ILE A 16 -3.54 3.36 8.55
C ILE A 16 -4.73 2.43 8.35
N TRP A 17 -4.53 1.13 8.56
CA TRP A 17 -5.54 0.10 8.36
C TRP A 17 -6.42 -0.13 9.59
N LYS A 18 -6.20 0.57 10.71
CA LYS A 18 -6.94 0.33 11.97
C LYS A 18 -8.47 0.27 11.79
N PRO A 19 -9.13 1.22 11.09
CA PRO A 19 -10.59 1.18 10.93
C PRO A 19 -11.08 -0.02 10.13
N VAL A 20 -10.37 -0.38 9.06
CA VAL A 20 -10.69 -1.52 8.17
C VAL A 20 -10.41 -2.84 8.88
N ALA A 21 -9.25 -2.98 9.54
CA ALA A 21 -8.88 -4.18 10.26
C ALA A 21 -9.85 -4.50 11.41
N ALA A 22 -10.32 -3.47 12.14
CA ALA A 22 -11.34 -3.65 13.17
C ALA A 22 -12.65 -4.22 12.60
N ARG A 23 -13.11 -3.69 11.46
CA ARG A 23 -14.34 -4.13 10.80
C ARG A 23 -14.23 -5.54 10.22
N LEU A 24 -13.12 -5.86 9.55
CA LEU A 24 -12.86 -7.21 9.05
C LEU A 24 -12.81 -8.23 10.20
N ARG A 25 -12.14 -7.90 11.31
CA ARG A 25 -12.12 -8.77 12.50
C ARG A 25 -13.52 -8.95 13.11
N ALA A 26 -14.32 -7.88 13.17
CA ALA A 26 -15.72 -7.97 13.62
C ALA A 26 -16.58 -8.85 12.70
N GLY A 27 -16.24 -8.94 11.41
CA GLY A 27 -16.82 -9.88 10.44
C GLY A 27 -16.30 -11.33 10.56
N GLY A 28 -15.45 -11.63 11.54
CA GLY A 28 -14.90 -12.97 11.78
C GLY A 28 -13.72 -13.34 10.87
N HIS A 29 -13.03 -12.36 10.29
CA HIS A 29 -11.84 -12.59 9.48
C HIS A 29 -10.55 -12.53 10.32
N LEU A 30 -9.53 -13.28 9.90
CA LEU A 30 -8.16 -13.11 10.42
C LEU A 30 -7.51 -11.93 9.68
N VAL A 31 -6.87 -11.01 10.41
CA VAL A 31 -6.32 -9.79 9.80
C VAL A 31 -4.97 -9.43 10.41
N HIS A 32 -3.95 -9.34 9.56
CA HIS A 32 -2.64 -8.76 9.87
C HIS A 32 -2.49 -7.43 9.14
N ALA A 33 -1.96 -6.43 9.83
CA ALA A 33 -1.64 -5.12 9.26
C ALA A 33 -0.26 -4.68 9.77
N PRO A 34 0.82 -5.32 9.30
CA PRO A 34 2.17 -5.05 9.80
C PRO A 34 2.64 -3.65 9.40
N THR A 35 3.51 -3.08 10.23
CA THR A 35 4.32 -1.91 9.85
C THR A 35 5.64 -2.39 9.24
N LEU A 36 5.90 -1.96 8.01
CA LEU A 36 7.10 -2.28 7.25
C LEU A 36 8.35 -1.66 7.88
N ASP A 37 9.52 -2.29 7.66
CA ASP A 37 10.80 -1.83 8.19
C ASP A 37 11.09 -0.34 7.93
N GLY A 38 11.58 0.38 8.94
CA GLY A 38 11.90 1.81 8.85
C GLY A 38 10.69 2.77 8.78
N CYS A 39 9.47 2.30 9.04
CA CYS A 39 8.25 3.12 8.95
C CYS A 39 7.54 3.27 10.31
N ALA A 40 6.79 4.36 10.53
CA ALA A 40 5.95 4.60 11.72
C ALA A 40 6.63 4.28 13.06
N GLU A 41 6.11 3.37 13.88
CA GLU A 41 6.71 2.97 15.16
C GLU A 41 8.11 2.35 15.02
N ARG A 42 8.50 1.98 13.80
CA ARG A 42 9.83 1.46 13.44
C ARG A 42 10.70 2.50 12.75
N GLN A 43 10.30 3.77 12.69
CA GLN A 43 11.08 4.84 12.04
C GLN A 43 12.52 4.96 12.58
N GLY A 44 12.73 4.66 13.86
CA GLY A 44 14.06 4.67 14.49
C GLY A 44 15.01 3.56 13.99
N GLN A 45 14.52 2.60 13.19
CA GLN A 45 15.28 1.48 12.64
C GLN A 45 15.77 1.74 11.20
N VAL A 46 15.48 2.94 10.65
CA VAL A 46 15.83 3.27 9.27
C VAL A 46 17.35 3.24 9.08
N ARG A 47 17.79 2.60 7.99
CA ARG A 47 19.19 2.39 7.63
C ARG A 47 19.32 2.18 6.11
N PRO A 48 20.53 2.28 5.53
CA PRO A 48 20.73 1.97 4.12
C PRO A 48 20.32 0.52 3.81
N GLY A 49 19.79 0.28 2.60
CA GLY A 49 19.43 -1.07 2.14
C GLY A 49 17.97 -1.47 2.38
N ILE A 50 17.14 -0.63 3.01
CA ILE A 50 15.68 -0.86 3.05
C ILE A 50 15.09 -0.55 1.66
N THR A 51 14.58 -1.58 0.99
CA THR A 51 14.04 -1.55 -0.39
C THR A 51 12.66 -2.20 -0.47
N VAL A 52 12.00 -2.06 -1.62
CA VAL A 52 10.74 -2.78 -1.92
C VAL A 52 10.93 -4.30 -1.75
N THR A 53 12.06 -4.84 -2.20
CA THR A 53 12.37 -6.28 -2.06
C THR A 53 12.48 -6.69 -0.60
N THR A 54 13.20 -5.94 0.24
CA THR A 54 13.34 -6.31 1.66
C THR A 54 12.02 -6.17 2.43
N HIS A 55 11.17 -5.20 2.06
CA HIS A 55 9.81 -5.09 2.59
C HIS A 55 8.95 -6.29 2.14
N ALA A 56 9.07 -6.71 0.89
CA ALA A 56 8.34 -7.88 0.37
C ALA A 56 8.81 -9.19 1.03
N GLU A 57 10.11 -9.34 1.28
CA GLU A 57 10.67 -10.47 2.05
C GLU A 57 10.16 -10.49 3.49
N GLU A 58 9.98 -9.33 4.12
CA GLU A 58 9.34 -9.23 5.43
C GLU A 58 7.88 -9.70 5.41
N VAL A 59 7.12 -9.33 4.37
CA VAL A 59 5.74 -9.83 4.18
C VAL A 59 5.73 -11.33 3.91
N ALA A 60 6.58 -11.85 3.02
CA ALA A 60 6.66 -13.28 2.74
C ALA A 60 7.04 -14.10 3.99
N ARG A 61 7.97 -13.58 4.81
CA ARG A 61 8.31 -14.18 6.12
C ARG A 61 7.13 -14.16 7.08
N LEU A 62 6.36 -13.07 7.15
CA LEU A 62 5.13 -13.04 7.93
C LEU A 62 4.17 -14.15 7.49
N LEU A 63 3.95 -14.32 6.18
CA LEU A 63 3.08 -15.39 5.66
C LEU A 63 3.56 -16.78 6.06
N PHE A 64 4.89 -17.01 6.06
CA PHE A 64 5.48 -18.28 6.45
C PHE A 64 5.40 -18.54 7.96
N TYR A 65 5.84 -17.59 8.79
CA TYR A 65 5.96 -17.79 10.24
C TYR A 65 4.62 -17.81 10.97
N GLU A 66 3.62 -17.12 10.44
CA GLU A 66 2.24 -17.17 10.95
C GLU A 66 1.42 -18.30 10.29
N ASP A 67 2.04 -19.10 9.42
CA ASP A 67 1.43 -20.17 8.63
C ASP A 67 0.15 -19.76 7.89
N LEU A 68 0.21 -18.58 7.25
CA LEU A 68 -0.92 -18.03 6.52
C LEU A 68 -0.97 -18.62 5.10
N SER A 69 -2.16 -19.04 4.69
CA SER A 69 -2.48 -19.50 3.34
C SER A 69 -3.82 -18.91 2.89
N GLU A 70 -4.14 -19.04 1.60
CA GLU A 70 -5.35 -18.46 0.99
C GLU A 70 -5.51 -16.96 1.32
N VAL A 71 -4.39 -16.22 1.31
CA VAL A 71 -4.34 -14.84 1.79
C VAL A 71 -4.89 -13.88 0.75
N VAL A 72 -5.78 -12.99 1.20
CA VAL A 72 -6.13 -11.76 0.48
C VAL A 72 -5.11 -10.70 0.86
N LEU A 73 -4.14 -10.48 -0.03
CA LEU A 73 -3.04 -9.55 0.18
C LEU A 73 -3.40 -8.19 -0.43
N VAL A 74 -3.59 -7.19 0.45
CA VAL A 74 -4.10 -5.87 0.11
C VAL A 74 -2.98 -4.84 0.25
N GLY A 75 -2.75 -4.03 -0.78
CA GLY A 75 -1.75 -2.98 -0.78
C GLY A 75 -2.36 -1.65 -1.17
N THR A 76 -1.97 -0.57 -0.49
CA THR A 76 -2.34 0.80 -0.86
C THR A 76 -1.12 1.63 -1.25
N SER A 77 -1.28 2.54 -2.20
CA SER A 77 -0.19 3.41 -2.68
C SER A 77 1.09 2.60 -2.98
N ALA A 78 2.27 3.03 -2.49
CA ALA A 78 3.54 2.31 -2.59
C ALA A 78 3.51 0.84 -2.07
N GLY A 79 2.57 0.51 -1.18
CA GLY A 79 2.35 -0.86 -0.72
C GLY A 79 1.96 -1.81 -1.85
N GLY A 80 1.40 -1.29 -2.95
CA GLY A 80 1.16 -2.05 -4.19
C GLY A 80 2.42 -2.71 -4.75
N MET A 81 3.57 -2.02 -4.71
CA MET A 81 4.85 -2.58 -5.19
C MET A 81 5.31 -3.73 -4.29
N VAL A 82 5.11 -3.57 -2.98
CA VAL A 82 5.47 -4.56 -1.97
C VAL A 82 4.61 -5.81 -2.12
N ILE A 83 3.28 -5.67 -2.30
CA ILE A 83 2.42 -6.86 -2.44
C ILE A 83 2.69 -7.62 -3.73
N GLY A 84 3.02 -6.94 -4.84
CA GLY A 84 3.39 -7.59 -6.10
C GLY A 84 4.65 -8.44 -5.94
N LYS A 85 5.68 -7.89 -5.29
CA LYS A 85 6.92 -8.64 -5.03
C LYS A 85 6.74 -9.73 -3.97
N ALA A 86 5.92 -9.50 -2.94
CA ALA A 86 5.64 -10.52 -1.92
C ALA A 86 4.87 -11.71 -2.49
N ALA A 87 3.93 -11.46 -3.42
CA ALA A 87 3.23 -12.51 -4.13
C ALA A 87 4.18 -13.37 -4.98
N GLU A 88 5.19 -12.77 -5.63
CA GLU A 88 6.23 -13.53 -6.34
C GLU A 88 7.03 -14.45 -5.41
N LEU A 89 7.30 -14.01 -4.18
CA LEU A 89 8.12 -14.74 -3.20
C LEU A 89 7.36 -15.86 -2.47
N ALA A 90 6.03 -15.76 -2.36
CA ALA A 90 5.18 -16.74 -1.69
C ALA A 90 3.88 -17.01 -2.46
N PRO A 91 3.95 -17.37 -3.76
CA PRO A 91 2.81 -17.45 -4.67
C PRO A 91 1.75 -18.46 -4.21
N GLU A 92 2.18 -19.57 -3.60
CA GLU A 92 1.32 -20.64 -3.10
C GLU A 92 0.45 -20.25 -1.90
N ARG A 93 0.72 -19.09 -1.28
CA ARG A 93 -0.03 -18.60 -0.11
C ARG A 93 -1.06 -17.55 -0.47
N ILE A 94 -1.10 -17.07 -1.72
CA ILE A 94 -1.94 -15.94 -2.14
C ILE A 94 -3.21 -16.45 -2.80
N ALA A 95 -4.37 -16.20 -2.19
CA ALA A 95 -5.66 -16.39 -2.84
C ALA A 95 -5.98 -15.24 -3.79
N ARG A 96 -5.66 -14.00 -3.40
CA ARG A 96 -6.00 -12.80 -4.16
C ARG A 96 -5.15 -11.59 -3.82
N LEU A 97 -4.90 -10.74 -4.82
CA LEU A 97 -4.29 -9.43 -4.66
C LEU A 97 -5.32 -8.31 -4.77
N VAL A 98 -5.25 -7.32 -3.89
CA VAL A 98 -6.09 -6.13 -3.98
C VAL A 98 -5.25 -4.86 -3.94
N PHE A 99 -5.31 -4.08 -5.01
CA PHE A 99 -4.61 -2.82 -5.18
C PHE A 99 -5.57 -1.66 -4.87
N VAL A 100 -5.45 -1.06 -3.69
CA VAL A 100 -6.31 0.05 -3.24
C VAL A 100 -5.62 1.38 -3.50
N ASP A 101 -5.98 2.00 -4.62
CA ASP A 101 -5.38 3.23 -5.14
C ASP A 101 -3.85 3.14 -5.15
N ALA A 102 -3.34 2.01 -5.65
CA ALA A 102 -1.98 1.57 -5.41
C ALA A 102 -1.05 1.71 -6.61
N LEU A 103 0.25 1.65 -6.33
CA LEU A 103 1.32 1.63 -7.33
C LEU A 103 1.66 0.17 -7.69
N ALA A 104 1.52 -0.20 -8.96
CA ALA A 104 2.02 -1.44 -9.52
C ALA A 104 2.94 -1.08 -10.70
N LEU A 105 4.24 -0.93 -10.39
CA LEU A 105 5.24 -0.51 -11.36
C LEU A 105 5.66 -1.68 -12.25
N LEU A 106 5.95 -1.36 -13.51
CA LEU A 106 6.67 -2.25 -14.41
C LEU A 106 8.18 -2.22 -14.08
N PRO A 107 8.94 -3.29 -14.41
CA PRO A 107 10.40 -3.26 -14.26
C PRO A 107 11.04 -2.02 -14.89
N GLY A 108 11.91 -1.37 -14.15
CA GLY A 108 12.62 -0.16 -14.58
C GLY A 108 11.89 1.16 -14.30
N GLU A 109 10.57 1.17 -14.12
CA GLU A 109 9.82 2.37 -13.75
C GLU A 109 10.18 2.84 -12.34
N ARG A 110 10.08 4.14 -12.09
CA ARG A 110 10.21 4.79 -10.79
C ARG A 110 8.87 5.37 -10.36
N ILE A 111 8.73 5.64 -9.06
CA ILE A 111 7.52 6.30 -8.54
C ILE A 111 7.29 7.65 -9.25
N GLU A 112 8.36 8.41 -9.50
CA GLU A 112 8.30 9.71 -10.17
C GLU A 112 7.85 9.66 -11.64
N ASP A 113 7.98 8.51 -12.31
CA ASP A 113 7.45 8.32 -13.67
C ASP A 113 5.91 8.24 -13.67
N ILE A 114 5.31 7.94 -12.51
CA ILE A 114 3.88 7.66 -12.35
C ILE A 114 3.17 8.77 -11.58
N VAL A 115 3.78 9.30 -10.52
CA VAL A 115 3.16 10.30 -9.65
C VAL A 115 3.91 11.62 -9.69
N ASN A 116 3.17 12.70 -9.93
CA ASN A 116 3.72 14.04 -9.85
C ASN A 116 3.57 14.58 -8.42
N ARG A 117 4.68 14.94 -7.78
CA ARG A 117 4.73 15.46 -6.42
C ARG A 117 5.68 16.65 -6.32
N PRO A 118 5.43 17.60 -5.39
CA PRO A 118 6.39 18.64 -5.05
C PRO A 118 7.73 18.04 -4.60
N ALA A 119 8.79 18.85 -4.64
CA ALA A 119 10.10 18.46 -4.13
C ALA A 119 9.99 18.05 -2.65
N PRO A 120 10.44 16.83 -2.27
CA PRO A 120 10.36 16.36 -0.90
C PRO A 120 11.50 16.90 -0.04
N GLU A 121 11.30 16.89 1.28
CA GLU A 121 12.40 16.93 2.23
C GLU A 121 13.15 15.60 2.18
N THR A 122 14.49 15.65 2.13
CA THR A 122 15.31 14.45 1.93
C THR A 122 16.51 14.47 2.87
N THR A 123 16.77 13.33 3.51
CA THR A 123 17.97 13.04 4.29
C THR A 123 18.79 11.95 3.58
N ALA A 124 19.90 11.52 4.19
CA ALA A 124 20.68 10.39 3.68
C ALA A 124 19.88 9.06 3.66
N LEU A 125 18.84 8.92 4.49
CA LEU A 125 18.13 7.65 4.69
C LEU A 125 16.65 7.69 4.31
N THR A 126 16.05 8.87 4.33
CA THR A 126 14.60 9.04 4.17
C THR A 126 14.25 10.19 3.24
N THR A 127 13.07 10.11 2.64
CA THR A 127 12.48 11.20 1.86
C THR A 127 10.98 11.27 2.12
N GLY A 128 10.38 12.45 1.99
CA GLY A 128 8.95 12.64 2.13
C GLY A 128 8.53 14.11 2.07
N PRO A 129 7.21 14.39 1.95
CA PRO A 129 6.71 15.75 2.07
C PRO A 129 7.06 16.35 3.44
N SER A 130 7.17 17.68 3.50
CA SER A 130 7.20 18.37 4.80
C SER A 130 5.89 18.10 5.54
N ARG A 131 5.89 18.26 6.86
CA ARG A 131 4.67 18.04 7.66
C ARG A 131 3.52 18.96 7.20
N ALA A 132 3.82 20.20 6.82
CA ALA A 132 2.83 21.14 6.30
C ALA A 132 2.27 20.68 4.95
N ASP A 133 3.10 20.19 4.03
CA ASP A 133 2.64 19.66 2.73
C ASP A 133 1.83 18.36 2.93
N ALA A 134 2.23 17.50 3.87
CA ALA A 134 1.45 16.31 4.23
C ALA A 134 0.05 16.69 4.74
N GLU A 135 -0.07 17.71 5.57
CA GLU A 135 -1.36 18.18 6.08
C GLU A 135 -2.24 18.83 5.01
N GLN A 136 -1.65 19.70 4.17
CA GLN A 136 -2.39 20.56 3.24
C GLN A 136 -2.68 19.89 1.90
N ARG A 137 -1.92 18.88 1.51
CA ARG A 137 -2.07 18.20 0.22
C ARG A 137 -2.35 16.73 0.37
N MET A 138 -1.57 16.00 1.17
CA MET A 138 -1.70 14.55 1.27
C MET A 138 -2.97 14.16 2.02
N PHE A 139 -3.22 14.71 3.20
CA PHE A 139 -4.39 14.44 4.03
C PHE A 139 -5.52 15.48 3.86
N ALA A 140 -5.50 16.25 2.78
CA ALA A 140 -6.39 17.38 2.53
C ALA A 140 -7.87 16.99 2.44
N ASP A 141 -8.15 15.76 2.00
CA ASP A 141 -9.52 15.25 1.80
C ASP A 141 -10.09 14.60 3.07
N LEU A 142 -9.29 14.45 4.12
CA LEU A 142 -9.77 13.91 5.40
C LEU A 142 -10.44 15.01 6.23
N ASP A 143 -11.44 14.64 7.01
CA ASP A 143 -12.02 15.55 8.00
C ASP A 143 -10.94 16.04 8.99
N PRO A 144 -11.11 17.23 9.61
CA PRO A 144 -10.05 17.82 10.42
C PRO A 144 -9.52 16.95 11.57
N ALA A 145 -10.39 16.19 12.22
CA ALA A 145 -10.00 15.34 13.34
C ALA A 145 -9.18 14.14 12.86
N LEU A 146 -9.64 13.49 11.79
CA LEU A 146 -8.94 12.36 11.19
C LEU A 146 -7.62 12.78 10.53
N ARG A 147 -7.58 13.96 9.91
CA ARG A 147 -6.36 14.58 9.37
C ARG A 147 -5.33 14.79 10.47
N ALA A 148 -5.70 15.43 11.57
CA ALA A 148 -4.79 15.64 12.70
C ALA A 148 -4.30 14.31 13.28
N TRP A 149 -5.20 13.31 13.37
CA TRP A 149 -4.86 11.97 13.83
C TRP A 149 -3.87 11.25 12.90
N ALA A 150 -4.05 11.35 11.59
CA ALA A 150 -3.14 10.76 10.59
C ALA A 150 -1.79 11.48 10.59
N LEU A 151 -1.80 12.82 10.61
CA LEU A 151 -0.59 13.65 10.62
C LEU A 151 0.26 13.40 11.88
N ALA A 152 -0.37 13.11 13.02
CA ALA A 152 0.34 12.74 14.25
C ALA A 152 1.16 11.45 14.12
N ARG A 153 0.86 10.60 13.13
CA ARG A 153 1.50 9.29 12.89
C ARG A 153 2.31 9.23 11.59
N TYR A 154 2.37 10.35 10.86
CA TYR A 154 3.17 10.50 9.66
C TYR A 154 4.66 10.37 9.97
N THR A 155 5.39 9.63 9.14
CA THR A 155 6.85 9.53 9.17
C THR A 155 7.41 9.63 7.77
N MET A 156 8.64 10.14 7.59
CA MET A 156 9.32 10.04 6.30
C MET A 156 9.57 8.57 5.93
N HIS A 157 9.74 8.26 4.64
CA HIS A 157 9.84 6.87 4.16
C HIS A 157 11.28 6.54 3.72
N PRO A 158 11.74 5.28 3.82
CA PRO A 158 13.07 4.87 3.37
C PRO A 158 13.36 5.30 1.91
N ILE A 159 14.48 5.98 1.69
CA ILE A 159 14.76 6.67 0.43
C ILE A 159 14.88 5.72 -0.76
N ALA A 160 15.46 4.54 -0.58
CA ALA A 160 15.62 3.57 -1.66
C ALA A 160 14.28 2.99 -2.12
N VAL A 161 13.30 2.81 -1.22
CA VAL A 161 11.92 2.43 -1.59
C VAL A 161 11.28 3.49 -2.49
N MET A 162 11.55 4.77 -2.22
CA MET A 162 10.90 5.88 -2.91
C MET A 162 11.53 6.24 -4.25
N ASN A 163 12.82 6.00 -4.41
CA ASN A 163 13.59 6.54 -5.53
C ASN A 163 14.17 5.47 -6.45
N ALA A 164 14.42 4.24 -5.97
CA ALA A 164 14.99 3.20 -6.83
C ALA A 164 13.98 2.77 -7.91
N PRO A 165 14.44 2.40 -9.12
CA PRO A 165 13.56 1.79 -10.11
C PRO A 165 13.07 0.44 -9.62
N MET A 166 11.87 0.05 -10.05
CA MET A 166 11.33 -1.27 -9.76
C MET A 166 12.24 -2.34 -10.35
N VAL A 167 12.68 -3.26 -9.51
CA VAL A 167 13.59 -4.34 -9.92
C VAL A 167 12.93 -5.29 -10.91
N PRO A 168 13.71 -6.05 -11.71
CA PRO A 168 13.16 -7.15 -12.50
C PRO A 168 12.29 -8.09 -11.65
N THR A 169 11.16 -8.49 -12.22
CA THR A 169 10.14 -9.29 -11.52
C THR A 169 9.39 -10.16 -12.52
N THR A 170 9.06 -11.37 -12.09
CA THR A 170 8.20 -12.33 -12.82
C THR A 170 6.72 -12.18 -12.43
N PHE A 171 6.39 -11.22 -11.54
CA PHE A 171 5.03 -10.94 -11.09
C PHE A 171 4.04 -10.81 -12.25
N TRP A 172 4.43 -10.07 -13.29
CA TRP A 172 3.60 -9.78 -14.47
C TRP A 172 3.49 -10.95 -15.46
N GLU A 173 4.28 -12.01 -15.29
CA GLU A 173 4.25 -13.22 -16.12
C GLU A 173 3.26 -14.26 -15.58
N ARG A 174 2.80 -14.08 -14.35
CA ARG A 174 1.86 -14.98 -13.67
C ARG A 174 0.45 -14.40 -13.68
N ALA A 175 -0.53 -15.31 -13.74
CA ALA A 175 -1.92 -14.94 -13.55
C ALA A 175 -2.24 -14.84 -12.06
N TRP A 176 -2.95 -13.79 -11.67
CA TRP A 176 -3.38 -13.57 -10.29
C TRP A 176 -4.88 -13.26 -10.26
N PRO A 177 -5.66 -13.89 -9.37
CA PRO A 177 -6.91 -13.29 -8.95
C PRO A 177 -6.59 -11.91 -8.36
N ALA A 178 -7.12 -10.86 -8.98
CA ALA A 178 -6.77 -9.50 -8.61
C ALA A 178 -7.96 -8.55 -8.71
N THR A 179 -7.95 -7.55 -7.86
CA THR A 179 -8.88 -6.42 -7.89
C THR A 179 -8.10 -5.12 -7.78
N VAL A 180 -8.42 -4.15 -8.64
CA VAL A 180 -7.94 -2.78 -8.56
C VAL A 180 -9.10 -1.90 -8.11
N ILE A 181 -8.94 -1.23 -6.97
CA ILE A 181 -9.90 -0.28 -6.42
C ILE A 181 -9.31 1.11 -6.59
N ARG A 182 -9.86 1.92 -7.51
CA ARG A 182 -9.44 3.31 -7.72
C ARG A 182 -10.25 4.25 -6.85
N CYS A 183 -9.59 5.26 -6.28
CA CYS A 183 -10.25 6.38 -5.61
C CYS A 183 -10.41 7.56 -6.58
N ARG A 184 -11.63 7.94 -6.96
CA ARG A 184 -11.87 8.88 -8.07
C ARG A 184 -11.45 10.32 -7.78
N ALA A 185 -11.51 10.75 -6.52
CA ALA A 185 -11.04 12.07 -6.12
C ALA A 185 -9.52 12.11 -5.85
N SER A 186 -8.85 10.94 -5.88
CA SER A 186 -7.40 10.87 -5.76
C SER A 186 -6.72 11.36 -7.05
N ARG A 187 -5.72 12.23 -6.89
CA ARG A 187 -4.88 12.69 -8.01
C ARG A 187 -3.77 11.69 -8.35
N ASN A 188 -3.26 10.98 -7.36
CA ASN A 188 -2.10 10.10 -7.47
C ASN A 188 -2.37 8.80 -6.68
N PRO A 189 -2.09 7.61 -7.25
CA PRO A 189 -1.68 7.38 -8.64
C PRO A 189 -2.80 7.72 -9.64
N PRO A 190 -2.47 8.18 -10.86
CA PRO A 190 -3.48 8.62 -11.83
C PRO A 190 -4.32 7.45 -12.37
N GLU A 191 -5.50 7.78 -12.90
CA GLU A 191 -6.43 6.80 -13.49
C GLU A 191 -5.76 5.90 -14.54
N ALA A 192 -4.95 6.47 -15.42
CA ALA A 192 -4.25 5.73 -16.47
C ALA A 192 -3.37 4.61 -15.89
N HIS A 193 -2.74 4.85 -14.74
CA HIS A 193 -1.94 3.85 -14.04
C HIS A 193 -2.80 2.75 -13.41
N GLN A 194 -3.93 3.10 -12.80
CA GLN A 194 -4.87 2.13 -12.24
C GLN A 194 -5.47 1.23 -13.34
N ARG A 195 -5.89 1.83 -14.47
CA ARG A 195 -6.42 1.09 -15.64
C ARG A 195 -5.38 0.15 -16.23
N ARG A 196 -4.15 0.64 -16.47
CA ARG A 196 -3.04 -0.17 -16.96
C ARG A 196 -2.77 -1.38 -16.06
N THR A 197 -2.81 -1.17 -14.74
CA THR A 197 -2.64 -2.26 -13.76
C THR A 197 -3.73 -3.30 -13.91
N ALA A 198 -4.99 -2.88 -13.98
CA ALA A 198 -6.12 -3.80 -14.13
C ALA A 198 -6.09 -4.56 -15.47
N GLU A 199 -5.78 -3.89 -16.57
CA GLU A 199 -5.67 -4.49 -17.89
C GLU A 199 -4.56 -5.56 -17.95
N ARG A 200 -3.37 -5.25 -17.42
CA ARG A 200 -2.23 -6.18 -17.39
C ARG A 200 -2.52 -7.42 -16.54
N LEU A 201 -3.20 -7.24 -15.40
CA LEU A 201 -3.57 -8.35 -14.52
C LEU A 201 -4.86 -9.05 -14.93
N LYS A 202 -5.61 -8.51 -15.90
CA LYS A 202 -7.01 -8.88 -16.17
C LYS A 202 -7.86 -8.85 -14.88
N ALA A 203 -7.58 -7.86 -14.03
CA ALA A 203 -8.19 -7.73 -12.71
C ALA A 203 -9.62 -7.17 -12.81
N ALA A 204 -10.43 -7.47 -11.79
CA ALA A 204 -11.63 -6.68 -11.55
C ALA A 204 -11.25 -5.22 -11.27
N TYR A 205 -12.00 -4.27 -11.82
CA TYR A 205 -11.76 -2.84 -11.64
C TYR A 205 -12.98 -2.19 -11.01
N VAL A 206 -12.78 -1.58 -9.84
CA VAL A 206 -13.84 -0.95 -9.04
C VAL A 206 -13.42 0.46 -8.67
N GLU A 207 -14.39 1.36 -8.52
CA GLU A 207 -14.14 2.76 -8.16
C GLU A 207 -14.85 3.12 -6.85
N MET A 208 -14.24 4.04 -6.09
CA MET A 208 -14.79 4.66 -4.89
C MET A 208 -14.80 6.19 -5.04
N GLU A 209 -15.85 6.84 -4.55
CA GLU A 209 -15.98 8.31 -4.53
C GLU A 209 -15.26 8.90 -3.31
N THR A 210 -13.93 8.77 -3.27
CA THR A 210 -13.11 9.27 -2.17
C THR A 210 -11.71 9.65 -2.63
N GLY A 211 -10.98 10.32 -1.73
CA GLY A 211 -9.56 10.65 -1.91
C GLY A 211 -8.66 9.44 -1.67
N HIS A 212 -7.34 9.66 -1.58
CA HIS A 212 -6.34 8.58 -1.57
C HIS A 212 -6.38 7.64 -0.34
N TYR A 213 -7.17 7.96 0.70
CA TYR A 213 -7.20 7.21 1.96
C TYR A 213 -8.58 6.61 2.31
N PRO A 214 -9.15 5.74 1.45
CA PRO A 214 -10.45 5.12 1.67
C PRO A 214 -10.51 4.32 2.97
N MET A 215 -9.39 3.76 3.43
CA MET A 215 -9.29 3.02 4.68
C MET A 215 -9.53 3.87 5.93
N LEU A 216 -9.44 5.20 5.80
CA LEU A 216 -9.77 6.15 6.85
C LEU A 216 -11.11 6.83 6.60
N SER A 217 -11.34 7.33 5.38
CA SER A 217 -12.51 8.15 5.04
C SER A 217 -13.79 7.33 4.83
N GLN A 218 -13.69 6.13 4.25
CA GLN A 218 -14.82 5.27 3.89
C GLN A 218 -14.54 3.78 4.20
N PRO A 219 -14.17 3.44 5.45
CA PRO A 219 -13.73 2.09 5.80
C PRO A 219 -14.82 1.03 5.63
N ASP A 220 -16.09 1.37 5.82
CA ASP A 220 -17.20 0.42 5.66
C ASP A 220 -17.38 0.00 4.19
N GLU A 221 -17.32 0.97 3.27
CA GLU A 221 -17.39 0.69 1.84
C GLU A 221 -16.17 -0.11 1.36
N LEU A 222 -14.97 0.27 1.81
CA LEU A 222 -13.76 -0.48 1.45
C LEU A 222 -13.84 -1.94 1.93
N VAL A 223 -14.29 -2.18 3.17
CA VAL A 223 -14.47 -3.55 3.70
C VAL A 223 -15.43 -4.36 2.85
N ARG A 224 -16.55 -3.77 2.41
CA ARG A 224 -17.49 -4.44 1.49
C ARG A 224 -16.79 -4.87 0.20
N LEU A 225 -15.99 -3.98 -0.39
CA LEU A 225 -15.23 -4.27 -1.62
C LEU A 225 -14.12 -5.30 -1.42
N LEU A 226 -13.53 -5.39 -0.22
CA LEU A 226 -12.55 -6.43 0.10
C LEU A 226 -13.17 -7.82 0.31
N GLY A 227 -14.48 -7.90 0.55
CA GLY A 227 -15.21 -9.16 0.74
C GLY A 227 -15.83 -9.76 -0.52
N HIS A 228 -16.07 -8.94 -1.56
CA HIS A 228 -16.30 -9.40 -2.94
C HIS A 228 -14.99 -9.84 -3.54
#